data_AF-A0A2D5YRH2-F1
#
_entry.id   AF-A0A2D5YRH2-F1
#
_cell.length_a   1.000
_cell.length_b   1.000
_cell.length_c   1.000
_cell.angle_alpha   90.00
_cell.angle_beta   90.00
_cell.angle_gamma   90.00
#
_symmetry.space_group_name_H-M   'P 1'
#
loop_
_entity.id
_entity.type
_entity.pdbx_description
1 polymer ?
#
loop_
_entity_poly.entity_id
_entity_poly.type
_entity_poly.pdbx_seq_one_letter_code
_entity_poly.pdbx_strand_id
1 'polypeptide(L)'
;MRGDIVDRSYLERFSSRLLKSLRGSLSQKELSTEMGYSFNQVGKWEALVKKIYISDFLKYCNACDVNFSEVIKQVLKYELNPFDIGEFLKVTLNFNYLNRENELAERLNISHSRLSEYLNNEREIDLVTFFHFLKLTTERLDDIYAYTVKEENKNLFYSKNMIDLYRKHPKSVFIYCAINTGR
;
A
#
# COMPACT_ATOMS: atom_id res chain seq x y z
N MET A 1 5.53 -8.92 -23.20
CA MET A 1 5.01 -7.61 -22.78
C MET A 1 6.02 -7.02 -21.82
N ARG A 2 6.60 -5.84 -22.13
CA ARG A 2 7.49 -5.13 -21.19
C ARG A 2 6.59 -4.58 -20.08
N GLY A 3 6.52 -5.29 -18.96
CA GLY A 3 5.73 -4.86 -17.81
C GLY A 3 6.23 -3.50 -17.35
N ASP A 4 5.30 -2.55 -17.16
CA ASP A 4 5.61 -1.22 -16.68
C ASP A 4 6.49 -1.30 -15.43
N ILE A 5 7.70 -0.75 -15.51
CA ILE A 5 8.57 -0.60 -14.35
C ILE A 5 7.82 0.33 -13.40
N VAL A 6 7.32 -0.24 -12.30
CA VAL A 6 6.70 0.56 -11.25
C VAL A 6 7.81 1.37 -10.60
N ASP A 7 7.82 2.67 -10.88
CA ASP A 7 8.79 3.59 -10.31
C ASP A 7 8.68 3.56 -8.77
N ARG A 8 9.79 3.26 -8.09
CA ARG A 8 9.88 3.30 -6.62
C ARG A 8 9.39 4.65 -6.08
N SER A 9 9.68 5.75 -6.78
CA SER A 9 9.24 7.09 -6.39
C SER A 9 7.70 7.22 -6.38
N TYR A 10 7.02 6.52 -7.30
CA TYR A 10 5.56 6.45 -7.31
C TYR A 10 5.04 5.75 -6.06
N LEU A 11 5.63 4.61 -5.69
CA LEU A 11 5.22 3.85 -4.51
C LEU A 11 5.52 4.59 -3.21
N GLU A 12 6.62 5.33 -3.12
CA GLU A 12 6.91 6.22 -1.99
C GLU A 12 5.84 7.31 -1.84
N ARG A 13 5.46 7.97 -2.94
CA ARG A 13 4.36 8.95 -2.95
C ARG A 13 3.02 8.30 -2.58
N PHE A 14 2.76 7.09 -3.07
CA PHE A 14 1.56 6.32 -2.73
C PHE A 14 1.52 6.04 -1.22
N SER A 15 2.59 5.51 -0.63
CA SER A 15 2.69 5.26 0.80
C SER A 15 2.48 6.54 1.63
N SER A 16 3.16 7.64 1.29
CA SER A 16 2.97 8.93 1.99
C SER A 16 1.53 9.41 1.94
N ARG A 17 0.87 9.27 0.79
CA ARG A 17 -0.54 9.66 0.61
C ARG A 17 -1.48 8.75 1.39
N LEU A 18 -1.27 7.44 1.36
CA LEU A 18 -2.06 6.49 2.12
C LEU A 18 -2.01 6.79 3.62
N LEU A 19 -0.82 7.00 4.17
CA LEU A 19 -0.67 7.36 5.59
C LEU A 19 -1.45 8.64 5.92
N LYS A 20 -1.27 9.70 5.12
CA LYS A 20 -2.00 10.97 5.31
C LYS A 20 -3.51 10.81 5.25
N SER A 21 -4.00 9.98 4.33
CA SER A 21 -5.43 9.69 4.17
C SER A 21 -5.99 8.82 5.29
N LEU A 22 -5.21 7.86 5.79
CA LEU A 22 -5.54 7.03 6.95
C LEU A 22 -5.66 7.87 8.21
N ARG A 23 -4.68 8.75 8.46
CA ARG A 23 -4.67 9.66 9.61
C ARG A 23 -5.89 10.57 9.65
N GLY A 24 -6.41 10.97 8.48
CA GLY A 24 -7.55 11.86 8.37
C GLY A 24 -7.30 13.19 9.09
N SER A 25 -8.16 13.50 10.05
CA SER A 25 -8.14 14.75 10.80
C SER A 25 -7.15 14.78 11.98
N LEU A 26 -6.65 13.64 12.43
CA LEU A 26 -5.67 13.59 13.53
C LEU A 26 -4.40 14.35 13.12
N SER A 27 -3.78 15.10 14.02
CA SER A 27 -2.46 15.66 13.77
C SER A 27 -1.38 14.55 13.80
N GLN A 28 -0.25 14.81 13.16
CA GLN A 28 0.89 13.87 13.19
C GLN A 28 1.38 13.61 14.63
N LYS A 29 1.28 14.63 15.51
CA LYS A 29 1.67 14.50 16.92
C LYS A 29 0.68 13.64 17.69
N GLU A 30 -0.62 13.89 17.55
CA GLU A 30 -1.67 13.10 18.20
C GLU A 30 -1.54 11.61 17.84
N LEU A 31 -1.44 11.30 16.55
CA LEU A 31 -1.30 9.91 16.11
C LEU A 31 0.03 9.29 16.57
N SER A 32 1.13 10.05 16.59
CA SER A 32 2.39 9.54 17.14
C SER A 32 2.27 9.16 18.61
N THR A 33 1.56 9.97 19.41
CA THR A 33 1.30 9.72 20.82
C THR A 33 0.36 8.53 21.02
N GLU A 34 -0.71 8.42 20.22
CA GLU A 34 -1.63 7.28 20.23
C GLU A 34 -0.91 5.96 19.94
N MET A 35 0.05 6.00 19.01
CA MET A 35 0.91 4.84 18.70
C MET A 35 2.02 4.59 19.73
N GLY A 36 2.08 5.36 20.83
CA GLY A 36 3.04 5.17 21.93
C GLY A 36 4.41 5.81 21.73
N TYR A 37 4.58 6.71 20.75
CA TYR A 37 5.86 7.41 20.53
C TYR A 37 5.92 8.74 21.29
N SER A 38 7.06 9.02 21.90
CA SER A 38 7.35 10.30 22.59
C SER A 38 7.77 11.44 21.65
N PHE A 39 7.91 11.16 20.35
CA PHE A 39 8.34 12.11 19.33
C PHE A 39 7.48 12.00 18.07
N ASN A 40 7.57 12.97 17.16
CA ASN A 40 6.79 13.01 15.91
C ASN A 40 7.27 11.94 14.90
N GLN A 41 6.96 10.67 15.18
CA GLN A 41 7.33 9.52 14.35
C GLN A 41 6.46 9.46 13.08
N VAL A 42 5.17 9.79 13.19
CA VAL A 42 4.25 9.86 12.05
C VAL A 42 4.70 10.89 11.03
N GLY A 43 5.12 12.08 11.47
CA GLY A 43 5.63 13.12 10.57
C GLY A 43 6.86 12.68 9.78
N LYS A 44 7.76 11.89 10.40
CA LYS A 44 8.94 11.32 9.71
C LYS A 44 8.55 10.32 8.62
N TRP A 45 7.52 9.51 8.85
CA TRP A 45 7.00 8.56 7.87
C TRP A 45 6.27 9.27 6.72
N GLU A 46 5.37 10.20 7.04
CA GLU A 46 4.59 10.94 6.04
C GLU A 46 5.43 11.85 5.15
N ALA A 47 6.54 12.38 5.68
CA ALA A 47 7.50 13.18 4.93
C ALA A 47 8.55 12.33 4.20
N LEU A 48 8.46 10.99 4.27
CA LEU A 48 9.42 10.06 3.67
C LEU A 48 10.87 10.22 4.19
N VAL A 49 11.03 10.85 5.35
CA VAL A 49 12.33 11.02 6.03
C VAL A 49 12.80 9.69 6.65
N LYS A 50 11.85 8.87 7.10
CA LYS A 50 12.13 7.53 7.64
C LYS A 50 11.21 6.51 6.99
N LYS A 51 11.74 5.32 6.71
CA LYS A 51 10.93 4.18 6.25
C LYS A 51 9.99 3.72 7.36
N ILE A 52 8.78 3.33 6.96
CA ILE A 52 7.83 2.62 7.81
C ILE A 52 7.87 1.14 7.44
N TYR A 53 8.01 0.28 8.44
CA TYR A 53 7.93 -1.15 8.25
C TYR A 53 6.51 -1.66 8.39
N ILE A 54 6.22 -2.85 7.88
CA ILE A 54 4.86 -3.38 7.85
C ILE A 54 4.26 -3.53 9.25
N SER A 55 5.05 -3.90 10.26
CA SER A 55 4.53 -4.03 11.63
C SER A 55 4.08 -2.67 12.20
N ASP A 56 4.84 -1.62 11.94
CA ASP A 56 4.48 -0.25 12.33
C ASP A 56 3.31 0.28 11.52
N PHE A 57 3.17 -0.12 10.25
CA PHE A 57 1.98 0.21 9.44
C PHE A 57 0.72 -0.48 9.96
N LEU A 58 0.80 -1.72 10.43
CA LEU A 58 -0.36 -2.39 11.06
C LEU A 58 -0.76 -1.68 12.34
N LYS A 59 0.20 -1.24 13.17
CA LYS A 59 -0.09 -0.37 14.34
C LYS A 59 -0.72 0.95 13.92
N TYR A 60 -0.25 1.54 12.82
CA TYR A 60 -0.79 2.79 12.27
C TYR A 60 -2.25 2.61 11.87
N CYS A 61 -2.57 1.52 11.17
CA CYS A 61 -3.94 1.18 10.78
C CYS A 61 -4.83 1.01 12.02
N ASN A 62 -4.37 0.25 13.01
CA ASN A 62 -5.10 0.04 14.26
C ASN A 62 -5.38 1.35 15.01
N ALA A 63 -4.38 2.24 15.12
CA ALA A 63 -4.54 3.55 15.75
C ALA A 63 -5.46 4.51 14.95
N CYS A 64 -5.80 4.16 13.72
CA CYS A 64 -6.77 4.87 12.88
C CYS A 64 -8.12 4.13 12.77
N ASP A 65 -8.36 3.12 13.62
CA ASP A 65 -9.54 2.24 13.60
C ASP A 65 -9.73 1.47 12.28
N VAL A 66 -8.63 1.07 11.64
CA VAL A 66 -8.65 0.27 10.40
C VAL A 66 -8.07 -1.12 10.67
N ASN A 67 -8.92 -2.14 10.54
CA ASN A 67 -8.48 -3.53 10.56
C ASN A 67 -7.94 -3.95 9.19
N PHE A 68 -6.62 -3.89 9.01
CA PHE A 68 -5.99 -4.18 7.73
C PHE A 68 -6.18 -5.64 7.28
N SER A 69 -6.28 -6.60 8.20
CA SER A 69 -6.55 -8.00 7.87
C SER A 69 -7.93 -8.16 7.20
N GLU A 70 -8.92 -7.43 7.69
CA GLU A 70 -10.27 -7.41 7.09
C GLU A 70 -10.25 -6.73 5.71
N VAL A 71 -9.47 -5.67 5.52
CA VAL A 71 -9.26 -5.05 4.20
C VAL A 71 -8.69 -6.06 3.21
N ILE A 72 -7.65 -6.81 3.60
CA ILE A 72 -7.06 -7.85 2.78
C ILE A 72 -8.09 -8.93 2.44
N LYS A 73 -8.87 -9.39 3.42
CA LYS A 73 -9.95 -10.37 3.21
C LYS A 73 -10.98 -9.87 2.20
N GLN A 74 -11.36 -8.60 2.26
CA GLN A 74 -12.36 -8.03 1.35
C GLN A 74 -11.82 -7.90 -0.08
N VAL A 75 -10.57 -7.45 -0.24
CA VAL A 75 -9.96 -7.17 -1.55
C VAL A 75 -9.50 -8.46 -2.25
N LEU A 76 -8.81 -9.34 -1.53
CA LEU A 76 -8.19 -10.55 -2.06
C LEU A 76 -9.02 -11.81 -1.86
N LYS A 77 -10.16 -11.72 -1.15
CA LYS A 77 -10.98 -12.89 -0.76
C LYS A 77 -10.17 -13.96 -0.03
N TYR A 78 -9.16 -13.53 0.72
CA TYR A 78 -8.21 -14.39 1.42
C TYR A 78 -8.13 -14.02 2.89
N GLU A 79 -8.28 -15.02 3.77
CA GLU A 79 -8.27 -14.84 5.21
C GLU A 79 -6.98 -15.42 5.80
N LEU A 80 -6.23 -14.58 6.52
CA LEU A 80 -5.13 -15.00 7.36
C LEU A 80 -5.48 -14.76 8.80
N ASN A 81 -5.33 -15.78 9.62
CA ASN A 81 -5.58 -15.67 11.05
C ASN A 81 -4.56 -16.54 11.83
N PRO A 82 -3.54 -15.94 12.47
CA PRO A 82 -3.20 -14.50 12.52
C PRO A 82 -2.64 -13.97 11.18
N PHE A 83 -2.54 -12.65 11.04
CA PHE A 83 -1.93 -12.02 9.86
C PHE A 83 -0.41 -12.18 9.90
N ASP A 84 0.07 -13.28 9.34
CA ASP A 84 1.49 -13.57 9.13
C ASP A 84 1.97 -13.02 7.77
N ILE A 85 2.99 -12.16 7.79
CA ILE A 85 3.45 -11.47 6.58
C ILE A 85 4.10 -12.43 5.58
N GLY A 86 4.96 -13.33 6.04
CA GLY A 86 5.63 -14.30 5.18
C GLY A 86 4.65 -15.24 4.49
N GLU A 87 3.68 -15.78 5.24
CA GLU A 87 2.58 -16.58 4.72
C GLU A 87 1.72 -15.78 3.73
N PHE A 88 1.37 -14.53 4.08
CA PHE A 88 0.66 -13.63 3.18
C PHE A 88 1.38 -13.42 1.85
N LEU A 89 2.68 -13.13 1.90
CA LEU A 89 3.50 -12.94 0.72
C LEU A 89 3.54 -14.23 -0.11
N LYS A 90 3.79 -15.39 0.52
CA LYS A 90 3.79 -16.71 -0.14
C LYS A 90 2.47 -17.02 -0.85
N VAL A 91 1.34 -16.73 -0.21
CA VAL A 91 0.03 -16.97 -0.82
C VAL A 91 -0.21 -16.03 -1.99
N THR A 92 0.12 -14.74 -1.82
CA THR A 92 -0.09 -13.75 -2.86
C THR A 92 0.78 -13.98 -4.09
N LEU A 93 1.97 -14.61 -3.97
CA LEU A 93 2.76 -15.06 -5.12
C LEU A 93 1.95 -15.92 -6.08
N ASN A 94 1.06 -16.77 -5.57
CA ASN A 94 0.29 -17.72 -6.36
C ASN A 94 -0.85 -17.07 -7.16
N PHE A 95 -1.18 -15.80 -6.90
CA PHE A 95 -2.31 -15.15 -7.59
C PHE A 95 -2.03 -14.77 -9.04
N ASN A 96 -0.77 -14.48 -9.43
CA ASN A 96 -0.48 -13.92 -10.75
C ASN A 96 0.34 -14.80 -11.70
N TYR A 97 0.44 -16.11 -11.47
CA TYR A 97 1.27 -17.03 -12.28
C TYR A 97 2.73 -16.57 -12.47
N LEU A 98 3.21 -15.61 -11.68
CA LEU A 98 4.62 -15.21 -11.58
C LEU A 98 5.34 -16.32 -10.79
N ASN A 99 5.42 -17.50 -11.39
CA ASN A 99 5.94 -18.73 -10.80
C ASN A 99 7.48 -18.72 -10.68
N ARG A 100 8.12 -17.54 -10.64
CA ARG A 100 9.58 -17.42 -10.56
C ARG A 100 9.94 -16.31 -9.58
N GLU A 101 10.27 -16.71 -8.35
CA GLU A 101 10.86 -15.84 -7.33
C GLU A 101 12.01 -14.99 -7.87
N ASN A 102 12.82 -15.54 -8.79
CA ASN A 102 13.88 -14.82 -9.51
C ASN A 102 13.36 -13.59 -10.26
N GLU A 103 12.31 -13.75 -11.06
CA GLU A 103 11.73 -12.63 -11.83
C GLU A 103 11.12 -11.59 -10.88
N LEU A 104 10.49 -12.04 -9.80
CA LEU A 104 9.95 -11.12 -8.80
C LEU A 104 11.05 -10.33 -8.10
N ALA A 105 12.15 -10.99 -7.69
CA ALA A 105 13.28 -10.33 -7.05
C ALA A 105 13.90 -9.26 -7.97
N GLU A 106 14.07 -9.58 -9.25
CA GLU A 106 14.54 -8.63 -10.27
C GLU A 106 13.59 -7.42 -10.39
N ARG A 107 12.27 -7.66 -10.50
CA ARG A 107 11.26 -6.59 -10.63
C ARG A 107 11.16 -5.73 -9.35
N LEU A 108 11.33 -6.34 -8.19
CA LEU A 108 11.41 -5.64 -6.90
C LEU A 108 12.75 -4.89 -6.70
N ASN A 109 13.75 -5.16 -7.55
CA ASN A 109 15.12 -4.67 -7.42
C ASN A 109 15.74 -5.05 -6.05
N ILE A 110 15.62 -6.32 -5.69
CA ILE A 110 16.22 -6.92 -4.48
C ILE A 110 16.95 -8.22 -4.83
N SER A 111 17.83 -8.68 -3.94
CA SER A 111 18.46 -10.00 -4.11
C SER A 111 17.45 -11.12 -3.85
N HIS A 112 17.67 -12.28 -4.47
CA HIS A 112 16.88 -13.49 -4.20
C HIS A 112 16.89 -13.87 -2.71
N SER A 113 18.06 -13.80 -2.07
CA SER A 113 18.20 -14.04 -0.63
C SER A 113 17.31 -13.10 0.19
N ARG A 114 17.24 -11.81 -0.16
CA ARG A 114 16.36 -10.86 0.54
C ARG A 114 14.87 -11.18 0.34
N LEU A 115 14.48 -11.63 -0.86
CA LEU A 115 13.11 -12.09 -1.10
C LEU A 115 12.79 -13.31 -0.22
N SER A 116 13.70 -14.30 -0.17
CA SER A 116 13.55 -15.49 0.69
C SER A 116 13.41 -15.11 2.16
N GLU A 117 14.24 -14.18 2.66
CA GLU A 117 14.16 -13.69 4.04
C GLU A 117 12.77 -13.09 4.35
N TYR A 118 12.16 -12.35 3.40
CA TYR A 118 10.80 -11.82 3.55
C TYR A 118 9.75 -12.92 3.57
N LEU A 119 9.81 -13.87 2.64
CA LEU A 119 8.86 -14.99 2.55
C LEU A 119 8.89 -15.89 3.80
N ASN A 120 10.02 -15.95 4.49
CA ASN A 120 10.21 -16.76 5.70
C ASN A 120 10.08 -15.97 7.01
N ASN A 121 9.68 -14.70 6.98
CA ASN A 121 9.64 -13.80 8.15
C ASN A 121 10.98 -13.62 8.88
N GLU A 122 12.10 -13.88 8.21
CA GLU A 122 13.45 -13.69 8.77
C GLU A 122 13.87 -12.22 8.72
N ARG A 123 13.21 -11.43 7.86
CA ARG A 123 13.44 -10.00 7.72
C ARG A 123 12.13 -9.23 7.62
N GLU A 124 12.08 -8.09 8.28
CA GLU A 124 10.94 -7.17 8.16
C GLU A 124 10.95 -6.44 6.80
N ILE A 125 9.80 -6.43 6.14
CA ILE A 125 9.59 -5.73 4.87
C ILE A 125 9.12 -4.29 5.11
N ASP A 126 9.70 -3.33 4.38
CA ASP A 126 9.24 -1.95 4.41
C ASP A 126 7.98 -1.75 3.55
N LEU A 127 7.14 -0.77 3.91
CA LEU A 127 5.83 -0.58 3.29
C LEU A 127 5.90 -0.30 1.78
N VAL A 128 6.94 0.38 1.30
CA VAL A 128 7.11 0.65 -0.14
C VAL A 128 7.40 -0.66 -0.88
N THR A 129 8.31 -1.47 -0.34
CA THR A 129 8.62 -2.79 -0.90
C THR A 129 7.40 -3.72 -0.83
N PHE A 130 6.62 -3.68 0.25
CA PHE A 130 5.38 -4.43 0.40
C PHE A 130 4.31 -4.03 -0.63
N PHE A 131 4.11 -2.74 -0.88
CA PHE A 131 3.19 -2.28 -1.94
C PHE A 131 3.69 -2.59 -3.34
N HIS A 132 5.01 -2.58 -3.55
CA HIS A 132 5.58 -3.04 -4.81
C HIS A 132 5.23 -4.51 -5.03
N PHE A 133 5.46 -5.34 -4.02
CA PHE A 133 5.13 -6.77 -4.05
C PHE A 133 3.66 -6.97 -4.41
N LEU A 134 2.74 -6.34 -3.66
CA LEU A 134 1.30 -6.44 -3.91
C LEU A 134 0.89 -5.99 -5.30
N LYS A 135 1.49 -4.91 -5.80
CA LYS A 135 1.21 -4.43 -7.16
C LYS A 135 1.61 -5.46 -8.21
N LEU A 136 2.75 -6.14 -8.02
CA LEU A 136 3.24 -7.15 -8.95
C LEU A 136 2.43 -8.47 -8.86
N THR A 137 2.04 -8.87 -7.65
CA THR A 137 1.43 -10.19 -7.42
C THR A 137 -0.10 -10.20 -7.47
N THR A 138 -0.76 -9.06 -7.33
CA THR A 138 -2.23 -9.00 -7.29
C THR A 138 -2.83 -8.00 -8.26
N GLU A 139 -2.09 -6.95 -8.65
CA GLU A 139 -2.63 -5.77 -9.35
C GLU A 139 -3.78 -5.04 -8.59
N ARG A 140 -4.06 -5.40 -7.33
CA ARG A 140 -5.16 -4.85 -6.52
C ARG A 140 -4.72 -3.73 -5.57
N LEU A 141 -3.57 -3.09 -5.82
CA LEU A 141 -3.03 -2.07 -4.90
C LEU A 141 -4.00 -0.88 -4.72
N ASP A 142 -4.68 -0.46 -5.79
CA ASP A 142 -5.64 0.64 -5.73
C ASP A 142 -6.91 0.24 -4.95
N ASP A 143 -7.32 -1.02 -4.99
CA ASP A 143 -8.41 -1.53 -4.16
C ASP A 143 -8.02 -1.57 -2.68
N ILE A 144 -6.80 -2.01 -2.36
CA ILE A 144 -6.29 -1.95 -0.98
C ILE A 144 -6.38 -0.51 -0.47
N TYR A 145 -5.97 0.47 -1.26
CA TYR A 145 -6.14 1.88 -0.89
C TYR A 145 -7.61 2.24 -0.63
N ALA A 146 -8.50 1.89 -1.57
CA ALA A 146 -9.91 2.25 -1.50
C ALA A 146 -10.64 1.63 -0.29
N TYR A 147 -10.23 0.45 0.15
CA TYR A 147 -10.81 -0.22 1.32
C TYR A 147 -10.12 0.17 2.64
N THR A 148 -8.89 0.69 2.59
CA THR A 148 -8.14 1.14 3.77
C THR A 148 -8.58 2.54 4.23
N VAL A 149 -9.00 3.41 3.31
CA VAL A 149 -9.31 4.82 3.61
C VAL A 149 -10.81 5.03 3.82
N LYS A 150 -11.19 5.73 4.92
CA LYS A 150 -12.59 6.13 5.21
C LYS A 150 -13.18 6.94 4.05
N GLU A 151 -14.49 6.79 3.79
CA GLU A 151 -15.18 7.37 2.62
C GLU A 151 -14.95 8.88 2.48
N GLU A 152 -15.03 9.63 3.58
CA GLU A 152 -14.77 11.08 3.63
C GLU A 152 -13.35 11.47 3.16
N ASN A 153 -12.39 10.57 3.31
CA ASN A 153 -10.98 10.80 3.00
C ASN A 153 -10.59 10.27 1.61
N LYS A 154 -11.49 9.57 0.89
CA LYS A 154 -11.24 9.07 -0.47
C LYS A 154 -11.12 10.18 -1.51
N ASN A 155 -11.76 11.33 -1.30
CA ASN A 155 -11.70 12.49 -2.20
C ASN A 155 -10.27 13.05 -2.38
N LEU A 156 -9.38 12.88 -1.38
CA LEU A 156 -7.95 13.22 -1.48
C LEU A 156 -7.18 12.30 -2.45
N PHE A 157 -7.66 11.08 -2.68
CA PHE A 157 -7.01 10.12 -3.59
C PHE A 157 -7.34 10.39 -5.04
N TYR A 158 -8.64 10.45 -5.33
CA TYR A 158 -9.14 10.58 -6.69
C TYR A 158 -8.80 11.96 -7.26
N SER A 159 -8.90 13.04 -6.50
CA SER A 159 -8.60 14.39 -7.01
C SER A 159 -7.18 14.56 -7.55
N LYS A 160 -6.15 14.00 -6.88
CA LYS A 160 -4.75 14.08 -7.35
C LYS A 160 -4.43 13.07 -8.45
N ASN A 161 -4.91 11.82 -8.33
CA ASN A 161 -4.68 10.81 -9.37
C ASN A 161 -5.41 11.14 -10.66
N MET A 162 -6.60 11.72 -10.61
CA MET A 162 -7.35 12.12 -11.81
C MET A 162 -6.65 13.22 -12.61
N ILE A 163 -5.99 14.17 -11.94
CA ILE A 163 -5.20 15.20 -12.64
C ILE A 163 -3.98 14.58 -13.33
N ASP A 164 -3.28 13.67 -12.67
CA ASP A 164 -2.13 12.98 -13.27
C ASP A 164 -2.55 11.99 -14.37
N LEU A 165 -3.69 11.32 -14.20
CA LEU A 165 -4.31 10.46 -15.21
C LEU A 165 -4.78 11.28 -16.41
N TYR A 166 -5.38 12.45 -16.19
CA TYR A 166 -5.76 13.41 -17.24
C TYR A 166 -4.55 13.89 -18.01
N ARG A 167 -3.47 14.25 -17.31
CA ARG A 167 -2.22 14.73 -17.93
C ARG A 167 -1.54 13.66 -18.78
N LYS A 168 -1.53 12.40 -18.33
CA LYS A 168 -0.90 11.29 -19.07
C LYS A 168 -1.79 10.70 -20.15
N HIS A 169 -3.09 10.63 -19.90
CA HIS A 169 -4.09 9.99 -20.75
C HIS A 169 -5.43 10.76 -20.68
N PRO A 170 -5.57 11.86 -21.43
CA PRO A 170 -6.71 12.78 -21.30
C PRO A 170 -8.06 12.14 -21.66
N LYS A 171 -8.06 11.08 -22.47
CA LYS A 171 -9.29 10.38 -22.90
C LYS A 171 -9.87 9.43 -21.83
N SER A 172 -9.08 8.97 -20.86
CA SER A 172 -9.53 8.04 -19.82
C SER A 172 -10.30 8.70 -18.67
N VAL A 173 -10.18 10.02 -18.52
CA VAL A 173 -10.85 10.79 -17.45
C VAL A 173 -12.34 11.01 -17.72
N PHE A 174 -12.74 10.99 -18.99
CA PHE A 174 -14.15 11.14 -19.39
C PHE A 174 -15.06 10.03 -18.83
N ILE A 175 -14.53 8.83 -18.56
CA ILE A 175 -15.31 7.69 -18.08
C ILE A 175 -15.63 7.83 -16.58
N TYR A 176 -14.69 8.33 -15.77
CA TYR A 176 -14.91 8.46 -14.32
C TYR A 176 -15.90 9.58 -13.96
N CYS A 177 -15.90 10.69 -14.72
CA CYS A 177 -16.87 11.77 -14.52
C CYS A 177 -18.29 11.35 -14.93
N ALA A 178 -18.45 10.58 -16.02
CA ALA A 178 -19.76 10.15 -16.50
C ALA A 178 -20.48 9.16 -15.54
N ILE A 179 -19.73 8.37 -14.76
CA ILE A 179 -20.31 7.43 -13.79
C ILE A 179 -20.78 8.15 -12.50
N ASN A 180 -20.14 9.26 -12.12
CA ASN A 180 -20.46 9.98 -10.88
C ASN A 180 -21.39 11.20 -11.04
N THR A 181 -21.72 11.61 -12.26
CA THR A 181 -22.77 12.62 -12.54
C THR A 181 -24.14 11.98 -12.78
N GLY A 182 -24.28 10.67 -12.61
CA GLY A 182 -25.52 9.91 -12.74
C GLY A 182 -26.31 9.78 -11.43
N ARG A 183 -26.29 10.81 -10.57
CA ARG A 183 -27.20 10.97 -9.44
C ARG A 183 -27.66 12.42 -9.34
#